data_AF-A0A7Y8M1V2-F1
#
_entry.id   AF-A0A7Y8M1V2-F1
#
_cell.length_a   1.000
_cell.length_b   1.000
_cell.length_c   1.000
_cell.angle_alpha   90.00
_cell.angle_beta   90.00
_cell.angle_gamma   90.00
#
_symmetry.space_group_name_H-M   'P 1'
#
loop_
_entity.id
_entity.type
_entity.pdbx_description
1 polymer ?
#
loop_
_entity_poly.entity_id
_entity_poly.type
_entity_poly.pdbx_seq_one_letter_code
_entity_poly.pdbx_strand_id
1 'polypeptide(L)'
;MKLSRAVLSLSFILAAFGNGTAGAHRLSATAGLRGEPAAGTIEVSFLYLKAEGTVPSYQTAIWLESEEVRYVKTLFLSEYLSLGGYNHEYVCPAWVKQADWEKADESEYEAVTRPTPPIGSSTLRFDCRERGIAPGTYRLCIQAHIVERYNILYRSRIVIGPEASESEPEVFHSPAKHPDASDILSGVRFRYVPK
;
A
#
# COMPACT_ATOMS: atom_id res chain seq x y z
N MET A 1 49.71 35.16 -63.67
CA MET A 1 50.67 35.00 -62.54
C MET A 1 49.91 34.38 -61.38
N LYS A 2 50.15 33.20 -60.81
CA LYS A 2 51.16 32.12 -60.94
C LYS A 2 50.41 30.76 -60.90
N LEU A 3 50.97 29.73 -61.53
CA LEU A 3 50.63 28.30 -61.42
C LEU A 3 50.84 27.79 -59.96
N SER A 4 50.36 26.64 -59.45
CA SER A 4 50.16 25.30 -60.03
C SER A 4 49.28 24.38 -59.13
N ARG A 5 48.89 23.24 -59.70
CA ARG A 5 47.98 22.15 -59.28
C ARG A 5 48.44 21.28 -58.09
N ALA A 6 47.48 20.60 -57.43
CA ALA A 6 47.51 19.14 -57.20
C ALA A 6 46.13 18.60 -56.75
N VAL A 7 45.87 17.34 -57.09
CA VAL A 7 44.61 16.55 -57.04
C VAL A 7 44.53 15.74 -55.75
N LEU A 8 43.33 15.50 -55.20
CA LEU A 8 43.01 14.23 -54.54
C LEU A 8 41.51 13.97 -54.54
N SER A 9 41.16 12.83 -55.13
CA SER A 9 39.85 12.21 -55.18
C SER A 9 39.45 11.72 -53.78
N LEU A 10 38.19 11.91 -53.36
CA LEU A 10 37.65 11.19 -52.22
C LEU A 10 36.20 10.78 -52.49
N SER A 11 35.99 9.47 -52.41
CA SER A 11 34.77 8.71 -52.71
C SER A 11 33.60 9.10 -51.82
N PHE A 12 32.41 9.24 -52.42
CA PHE A 12 31.14 9.21 -51.69
C PHE A 12 30.82 7.75 -51.31
N ILE A 13 30.85 7.46 -50.01
CA ILE A 13 30.35 6.18 -49.46
C ILE A 13 28.93 6.40 -48.96
N LEU A 14 28.04 5.58 -49.50
CA LEU A 14 26.66 5.33 -49.10
C LEU A 14 26.65 4.62 -47.73
N ALA A 15 25.87 5.11 -46.77
CA ALA A 15 25.48 4.36 -45.57
C ALA A 15 23.95 4.30 -45.48
N ALA A 16 23.48 3.11 -45.12
CA ALA A 16 22.15 2.60 -45.35
C ALA A 16 21.42 2.28 -44.05
N PHE A 17 20.11 2.04 -44.18
CA PHE A 17 19.16 1.42 -43.23
C PHE A 17 18.93 2.16 -41.90
N GLY A 18 17.74 2.15 -41.30
CA GLY A 18 16.54 1.37 -41.56
C GLY A 18 15.38 1.87 -40.69
N ASN A 19 14.20 1.43 -41.08
CA ASN A 19 12.87 1.86 -40.64
C ASN A 19 12.66 2.02 -39.14
N GLY A 20 11.99 3.11 -38.79
CA GLY A 20 11.31 3.27 -37.51
C GLY A 20 10.06 2.40 -37.44
N THR A 21 9.96 1.63 -36.36
CA THR A 21 8.68 1.22 -35.77
C THR A 21 8.82 1.41 -34.27
N ALA A 22 8.16 2.43 -33.75
CA ALA A 22 8.04 2.71 -32.33
C ALA A 22 7.22 1.60 -31.66
N GLY A 23 7.91 0.60 -31.11
CA GLY A 23 7.34 -0.33 -30.15
C GLY A 23 7.20 0.39 -28.80
N ALA A 24 5.99 0.82 -28.47
CA ALA A 24 5.66 1.27 -27.12
C ALA A 24 5.73 0.07 -26.16
N HIS A 25 6.92 -0.23 -25.65
CA HIS A 25 7.05 -1.05 -24.46
C HIS A 25 6.48 -0.26 -23.29
N ARG A 26 5.22 -0.54 -22.94
CA ARG A 26 4.69 -0.28 -21.60
C ARG A 26 5.63 -0.97 -20.62
N LEU A 27 6.46 -0.19 -19.93
CA LEU A 27 7.20 -0.65 -18.77
C LEU A 27 6.16 -0.94 -17.68
N SER A 28 5.80 -2.20 -17.55
CA SER A 28 5.07 -2.72 -16.40
C SER A 28 5.97 -2.54 -15.18
N ALA A 29 5.66 -1.56 -14.34
CA ALA A 29 6.35 -1.34 -13.08
C ALA A 29 5.89 -2.37 -12.04
N THR A 30 6.25 -3.63 -12.25
CA THR A 30 6.31 -4.64 -11.19
C THR A 30 7.76 -4.75 -10.77
N ALA A 31 8.27 -3.73 -10.09
CA ALA A 31 9.48 -3.86 -9.29
C ALA A 31 9.12 -4.74 -8.09
N GLY A 32 9.02 -6.04 -8.35
CA GLY A 32 8.68 -7.04 -7.36
C GLY A 32 9.75 -7.08 -6.29
N LEU A 33 9.32 -7.07 -5.04
CA LEU A 33 10.14 -7.46 -3.91
C LEU A 33 10.53 -8.93 -4.16
N ARG A 34 11.73 -9.16 -4.68
CA ARG A 34 12.24 -10.49 -5.03
C ARG A 34 12.95 -11.08 -3.84
N GLY A 35 12.41 -12.16 -3.30
CA GLY A 35 12.99 -12.93 -2.21
C GLY A 35 11.97 -13.90 -1.62
N GLU A 36 12.45 -14.95 -0.97
CA GLU A 36 11.59 -15.79 -0.14
C GLU A 36 10.87 -14.93 0.91
N PRO A 37 9.61 -15.23 1.25
CA PRO A 37 8.89 -14.52 2.29
C PRO A 37 9.66 -14.48 3.63
N ALA A 38 9.62 -13.33 4.30
CA ALA A 38 10.27 -13.16 5.60
C ALA A 38 9.66 -14.11 6.65
N ALA A 39 10.48 -14.58 7.60
CA ALA A 39 10.05 -15.52 8.63
C ALA A 39 9.36 -14.87 9.84
N GLY A 40 9.34 -13.54 9.91
CA GLY A 40 8.81 -12.76 11.03
C GLY A 40 7.35 -12.36 10.89
N THR A 41 6.88 -11.57 11.85
CA THR A 41 5.47 -11.17 12.00
C THR A 41 5.35 -9.65 12.00
N ILE A 42 4.36 -9.14 11.26
CA ILE A 42 3.89 -7.76 11.40
C ILE A 42 2.85 -7.71 12.51
N GLU A 43 3.04 -6.82 13.48
CA GLU A 43 2.08 -6.51 14.53
C GLU A 43 1.50 -5.11 14.33
N VAL A 44 0.17 -5.01 14.43
CA VAL A 44 -0.59 -3.75 14.42
C VAL A 44 -1.38 -3.66 15.70
N SER A 45 -0.94 -2.78 16.60
CA SER A 45 -1.63 -2.49 17.86
C SER A 45 -2.37 -1.17 17.77
N PHE A 46 -3.57 -1.10 18.32
CA PHE A 46 -4.39 0.11 18.34
C PHE A 46 -5.46 0.03 19.44
N LEU A 47 -6.09 1.17 19.72
CA LEU A 47 -7.19 1.32 20.64
C LEU A 47 -8.39 1.90 19.91
N TYR A 48 -9.52 1.18 19.95
CA TYR A 48 -10.82 1.75 19.61
C TYR A 48 -11.50 2.33 20.86
N LEU A 49 -11.83 3.62 20.81
CA LEU A 49 -12.60 4.32 21.83
C LEU A 49 -14.05 4.47 21.39
N LYS A 50 -14.95 4.47 22.37
CA LYS A 50 -16.35 4.85 22.14
C LYS A 50 -16.43 6.36 21.90
N ALA A 51 -17.17 6.78 20.87
CA ALA A 51 -17.56 8.18 20.71
C ALA A 51 -18.85 8.47 21.52
N GLU A 52 -18.94 9.68 22.06
CA GLU A 52 -20.19 10.19 22.63
C GLU A 52 -21.00 10.90 21.52
N GLY A 53 -22.32 10.76 21.54
CA GLY A 53 -23.21 11.45 20.59
C GLY A 53 -23.25 10.89 19.15
N THR A 54 -22.36 9.98 18.78
CA THR A 54 -22.41 9.27 17.49
C THR A 54 -22.08 7.79 17.65
N VAL A 55 -22.46 6.98 16.65
CA VAL A 55 -22.19 5.53 16.61
C VAL A 55 -21.22 5.26 15.45
N PRO A 56 -19.90 5.21 15.71
CA PRO A 56 -18.95 4.88 14.66
C PRO A 56 -19.14 3.44 14.20
N SER A 57 -18.86 3.21 12.92
CA SER A 57 -18.93 1.89 12.29
C SER A 57 -17.67 1.05 12.53
N TYR A 58 -16.53 1.69 12.82
CA TYR A 58 -15.22 1.07 13.03
C TYR A 58 -14.74 0.16 11.87
N GLN A 59 -15.32 0.29 10.67
CA GLN A 59 -14.94 -0.57 9.55
C GLN A 59 -13.49 -0.31 9.19
N THR A 60 -12.67 -1.37 9.22
CA THR A 60 -11.21 -1.26 9.22
C THR A 60 -10.61 -1.95 8.01
N ALA A 61 -9.65 -1.30 7.37
CA ALA A 61 -8.74 -1.90 6.40
C ALA A 61 -7.30 -1.71 6.87
N ILE A 62 -6.48 -2.77 6.78
CA ILE A 62 -5.03 -2.71 7.02
C ILE A 62 -4.34 -3.25 5.79
N TRP A 63 -3.33 -2.55 5.27
CA TRP A 63 -2.62 -2.96 4.06
C TRP A 63 -1.18 -2.45 4.04
N LEU A 64 -0.39 -3.04 3.14
CA LEU A 64 0.95 -2.62 2.81
C LEU A 64 0.96 -1.83 1.49
N GLU A 65 1.77 -0.79 1.49
CA GLU A 65 2.20 -0.08 0.28
C GLU A 65 3.72 -0.19 0.15
N SER A 66 4.21 -0.06 -1.07
CA SER A 66 5.64 0.11 -1.37
C SER A 66 6.13 1.50 -0.94
N GLU A 67 7.45 1.72 -1.01
CA GLU A 67 8.05 3.04 -0.80
C GLU A 67 7.52 4.10 -1.79
N GLU A 68 7.01 3.70 -2.96
CA GLU A 68 6.38 4.60 -3.93
C GLU A 68 4.86 4.75 -3.76
N VAL A 69 4.29 4.37 -2.61
CA VAL A 69 2.84 4.50 -2.30
C VAL A 69 1.98 3.68 -3.26
N ARG A 70 2.52 2.59 -3.82
CA ARG A 70 1.72 1.61 -4.58
C ARG A 70 1.25 0.51 -3.67
N TYR A 71 -0.03 0.15 -3.77
CA TYR A 71 -0.60 -1.02 -3.10
C TYR A 71 0.26 -2.28 -3.32
N VAL A 72 0.50 -3.00 -2.23
CA VAL A 72 1.21 -4.30 -2.26
C VAL A 72 0.25 -5.42 -1.88
N LYS A 73 -0.38 -5.33 -0.70
CA LYS A 73 -1.20 -6.41 -0.17
C LYS A 73 -2.10 -5.93 0.96
N THR A 74 -3.32 -6.45 1.02
CA THR A 74 -4.24 -6.26 2.13
C THR A 74 -3.90 -7.25 3.24
N LEU A 75 -3.82 -6.79 4.49
CA LEU A 75 -3.53 -7.63 5.65
C LEU A 75 -4.80 -8.00 6.43
N PHE A 76 -5.75 -7.06 6.50
CA PHE A 76 -7.00 -7.21 7.21
C PHE A 76 -8.11 -6.41 6.55
N LEU A 77 -9.31 -6.98 6.51
CA LEU A 77 -10.56 -6.27 6.24
C LEU A 77 -11.64 -6.68 7.23
N SER A 78 -12.37 -5.68 7.70
CA SER A 78 -13.68 -5.90 8.31
C SER A 78 -14.61 -6.61 7.33
N GLU A 79 -15.37 -7.60 7.81
CA GLU A 79 -16.32 -8.37 7.01
C GLU A 79 -17.32 -7.51 6.22
N TYR A 80 -17.85 -6.44 6.81
CA TYR A 80 -18.71 -5.50 6.08
C TYR A 80 -18.01 -4.91 4.85
N LEU A 81 -16.73 -4.53 4.98
CA LEU A 81 -15.96 -3.99 3.87
C LEU A 81 -15.76 -5.03 2.78
N SER A 82 -15.43 -6.27 3.13
CA SER A 82 -15.16 -7.32 2.15
C SER A 82 -16.41 -7.82 1.42
N LEU A 83 -17.58 -7.81 2.07
CA LEU A 83 -18.88 -8.24 1.53
C LEU A 83 -19.61 -7.21 0.66
N GLY A 84 -18.97 -6.10 0.32
CA GLY A 84 -19.56 -5.07 -0.56
C GLY A 84 -19.48 -3.65 0.00
N GLY A 85 -19.06 -3.49 1.26
CA GLY A 85 -18.84 -2.18 1.86
C GLY A 85 -17.84 -1.33 1.06
N TYR A 86 -16.89 -1.96 0.37
CA TYR A 86 -15.92 -1.31 -0.53
C TYR A 86 -16.56 -0.55 -1.70
N ASN A 87 -17.82 -0.86 -2.06
CA ASN A 87 -18.55 -0.13 -3.12
C ASN A 87 -19.07 1.24 -2.66
N HIS A 88 -19.03 1.53 -1.35
CA HIS A 88 -19.40 2.84 -0.83
C HIS A 88 -18.20 3.78 -0.87
N GLU A 89 -18.30 4.86 -1.65
CA GLU A 89 -17.21 5.82 -1.90
C GLU A 89 -16.58 6.44 -0.64
N TYR A 90 -17.30 6.42 0.48
CA TYR A 90 -16.89 7.05 1.73
C TYR A 90 -16.26 6.10 2.75
N VAL A 91 -16.37 4.78 2.57
CA VAL A 91 -15.89 3.81 3.55
C VAL A 91 -14.48 3.37 3.16
N CYS A 92 -13.49 3.73 3.98
CA CYS A 92 -12.07 3.44 3.74
C CYS A 92 -11.56 3.80 2.32
N PRO A 93 -11.78 5.03 1.84
CA PRO A 93 -11.49 5.40 0.45
C PRO A 93 -10.01 5.36 0.07
N ALA A 94 -9.08 5.41 1.04
CA ALA A 94 -7.65 5.35 0.73
C ALA A 94 -7.22 3.93 0.35
N TRP A 95 -7.84 2.92 0.97
CA TRP A 95 -7.65 1.52 0.60
C TRP A 95 -8.42 1.16 -0.68
N VAL A 96 -9.72 1.49 -0.76
CA VAL A 96 -10.59 1.12 -1.91
C VAL A 96 -10.00 1.56 -3.25
N LYS A 97 -9.45 2.79 -3.32
CA LYS A 97 -8.90 3.36 -4.56
C LYS A 97 -7.73 2.60 -5.16
N GLN A 98 -7.06 1.74 -4.40
CA GLN A 98 -5.82 1.10 -4.82
C GLN A 98 -5.84 -0.44 -4.72
N ALA A 99 -6.75 -1.01 -3.91
CA ALA A 99 -6.74 -2.45 -3.62
C ALA A 99 -7.39 -3.31 -4.72
N ASP A 100 -8.20 -2.72 -5.61
CA ASP A 100 -8.93 -3.43 -6.68
C ASP A 100 -9.69 -4.66 -6.16
N TRP A 101 -10.35 -4.51 -5.01
CA TRP A 101 -10.89 -5.61 -4.21
C TRP A 101 -11.96 -6.44 -4.94
N GLU A 102 -12.64 -5.85 -5.93
CA GLU A 102 -13.58 -6.56 -6.80
C GLU A 102 -12.93 -7.76 -7.53
N LYS A 103 -11.60 -7.75 -7.69
CA LYS A 103 -10.83 -8.82 -8.36
C LYS A 103 -10.14 -9.78 -7.39
N ALA A 104 -10.35 -9.62 -6.08
CA ALA A 104 -9.79 -10.53 -5.09
C ALA A 104 -10.36 -11.94 -5.29
N ASP A 105 -9.49 -12.95 -5.27
CA ASP A 105 -9.93 -14.34 -5.27
C ASP A 105 -10.39 -14.80 -3.87
N GLU A 106 -11.03 -15.95 -3.82
CA GLU A 106 -11.56 -16.55 -2.59
C GLU A 106 -10.47 -16.76 -1.53
N SER A 107 -9.24 -17.09 -1.94
CA SER A 107 -8.14 -17.34 -1.00
C SER A 107 -7.66 -16.06 -0.31
N GLU A 108 -7.54 -14.95 -1.05
CA GLU A 108 -7.23 -13.65 -0.44
C GLU A 108 -8.40 -13.14 0.40
N TYR A 109 -9.65 -13.35 -0.05
CA TYR A 109 -10.85 -13.01 0.72
C TYR A 109 -10.85 -13.68 2.10
N GLU A 110 -10.65 -15.00 2.16
CA GLU A 110 -10.60 -15.77 3.41
C GLU A 110 -9.40 -15.39 4.29
N ALA A 111 -8.26 -15.06 3.68
CA ALA A 111 -7.03 -14.75 4.42
C ALA A 111 -7.10 -13.42 5.19
N VAL A 112 -7.89 -12.44 4.71
CA VAL A 112 -7.91 -11.07 5.28
C VAL A 112 -9.23 -10.72 5.97
N THR A 113 -10.34 -11.36 5.60
CA THR A 113 -11.67 -11.02 6.10
C THR A 113 -11.87 -11.52 7.51
N ARG A 114 -12.20 -10.61 8.43
CA ARG A 114 -12.46 -10.93 9.84
C ARG A 114 -13.54 -10.01 10.41
N PRO A 115 -14.17 -10.37 11.55
CA PRO A 115 -15.03 -9.45 12.27
C PRO A 115 -14.32 -8.14 12.59
N THR A 116 -15.06 -7.04 12.54
CA THR A 116 -14.55 -5.73 12.93
C THR A 116 -13.98 -5.78 14.36
N PRO A 117 -12.77 -5.26 14.60
CA PRO A 117 -12.16 -5.30 15.92
C PRO A 117 -13.07 -4.62 16.96
N PRO A 118 -13.20 -5.18 18.17
CA PRO A 118 -14.06 -4.60 19.20
C PRO A 118 -13.49 -3.28 19.72
N ILE A 119 -14.35 -2.49 20.37
CA ILE A 119 -13.93 -1.35 21.18
C ILE A 119 -12.97 -1.85 22.27
N GLY A 120 -11.89 -1.10 22.49
CA GLY A 120 -10.80 -1.47 23.38
C GLY A 120 -9.48 -1.70 22.63
N SER A 121 -8.50 -2.21 23.35
CA SER A 121 -7.17 -2.49 22.79
C SER A 121 -7.20 -3.75 21.94
N SER A 122 -6.61 -3.66 20.75
CA SER A 122 -6.44 -4.79 19.83
C SER A 122 -5.00 -4.85 19.35
N THR A 123 -4.48 -6.07 19.19
CA THR A 123 -3.22 -6.33 18.49
C THR A 123 -3.45 -7.41 17.46
N LEU A 124 -3.35 -7.04 16.18
CA LEU A 124 -3.44 -7.97 15.06
C LEU A 124 -2.03 -8.38 14.64
N ARG A 125 -1.89 -9.65 14.26
CA ARG A 125 -0.61 -10.26 13.87
C ARG A 125 -0.73 -10.91 12.50
N PHE A 126 0.25 -10.67 11.65
CA PHE A 126 0.31 -11.17 10.29
C PHE A 126 1.67 -11.83 10.06
N ASP A 127 1.67 -13.15 9.86
CA ASP A 127 2.89 -13.89 9.53
C ASP A 127 3.32 -13.55 8.09
N CYS A 128 4.56 -13.08 7.93
CA CYS A 128 5.04 -12.65 6.62
C CYS A 128 5.19 -13.82 5.65
N ARG A 129 5.46 -15.03 6.14
CA ARG A 129 5.59 -16.22 5.31
C ARG A 129 4.25 -16.69 4.79
N GLU A 130 3.25 -16.78 5.65
CA GLU A 130 1.87 -17.14 5.26
C GLU A 130 1.28 -16.13 4.28
N ARG A 131 1.62 -14.85 4.44
CA ARG A 131 1.13 -13.77 3.56
C ARG A 131 1.99 -13.53 2.32
N GLY A 132 3.09 -14.26 2.14
CA GLY A 132 3.99 -14.11 1.00
C GLY A 132 4.68 -12.74 0.95
N ILE A 133 4.99 -12.14 2.09
CA ILE A 133 5.60 -10.82 2.21
C ILE A 133 7.13 -10.98 2.28
N ALA A 134 7.81 -10.53 1.24
CA ALA A 134 9.27 -10.53 1.16
C ALA A 134 9.91 -9.49 2.09
N PRO A 135 11.21 -9.64 2.43
CA PRO A 135 11.98 -8.56 3.05
C PRO A 135 11.99 -7.28 2.20
N GLY A 136 11.96 -6.13 2.85
CA GLY A 136 11.95 -4.83 2.20
C GLY A 136 11.44 -3.71 3.09
N THR A 137 11.41 -2.52 2.55
CA THR A 137 10.78 -1.36 3.18
C THR A 137 9.38 -1.17 2.64
N TYR A 138 8.43 -0.93 3.54
CA TYR A 138 7.04 -0.72 3.20
C TYR A 138 6.47 0.49 3.92
N ARG A 139 5.29 0.92 3.50
CA ARG A 139 4.39 1.67 4.36
C ARG A 139 3.27 0.76 4.84
N LEU A 140 3.16 0.61 6.15
CA LEU A 140 2.03 -0.06 6.78
C LEU A 140 0.93 0.97 7.05
N CYS A 141 -0.29 0.63 6.68
CA CYS A 141 -1.44 1.52 6.76
C CYS A 141 -2.58 0.85 7.53
N ILE A 142 -3.28 1.61 8.37
CA ILE A 142 -4.60 1.25 8.92
C ILE A 142 -5.56 2.40 8.67
N GLN A 143 -6.69 2.11 8.04
CA GLN A 143 -7.79 3.05 7.87
C GLN A 143 -9.03 2.54 8.58
N ALA A 144 -9.67 3.43 9.34
CA ALA A 144 -10.96 3.19 9.96
C ALA A 144 -11.98 4.19 9.45
N HIS A 145 -13.13 3.68 9.00
CA HIS A 145 -14.31 4.50 8.76
C HIS A 145 -15.04 4.76 10.09
N ILE A 146 -15.30 6.02 10.37
CA ILE A 146 -16.03 6.47 11.56
C ILE A 146 -17.52 6.46 11.22
N VAL A 147 -18.01 7.50 10.55
CA VAL A 147 -19.42 7.78 10.29
C VAL A 147 -19.53 8.69 9.06
N GLU A 148 -20.60 8.53 8.28
CA GLU A 148 -20.82 9.26 7.01
C GLU A 148 -19.61 9.21 6.06
N ARG A 149 -18.81 10.28 6.03
CA ARG A 149 -17.60 10.42 5.20
C ARG A 149 -16.31 10.51 6.00
N TYR A 150 -16.41 10.44 7.32
CA TYR A 150 -15.28 10.63 8.22
C TYR A 150 -14.47 9.34 8.36
N ASN A 151 -13.18 9.44 8.10
CA ASN A 151 -12.21 8.35 8.21
C ASN A 151 -10.96 8.84 8.92
N ILE A 152 -10.28 7.92 9.61
CA ILE A 152 -8.94 8.12 10.17
C ILE A 152 -8.00 7.14 9.48
N LEU A 153 -6.87 7.63 9.00
CA LEU A 153 -5.80 6.83 8.41
C LEU A 153 -4.53 7.05 9.21
N TYR A 154 -3.89 5.97 9.62
CA TYR A 154 -2.52 5.97 10.13
C TYR A 154 -1.61 5.28 9.12
N ARG A 155 -0.44 5.86 8.89
CA ARG A 155 0.56 5.36 7.95
C ARG A 155 1.95 5.51 8.55
N SER A 156 2.76 4.46 8.49
CA SER A 156 4.19 4.56 8.87
C SER A 156 5.08 3.70 8.01
N ARG A 157 6.37 4.04 7.98
CA ARG A 157 7.40 3.27 7.31
C ARG A 157 7.83 2.10 8.20
N ILE A 158 7.79 0.88 7.68
CA ILE A 158 8.24 -0.32 8.37
C ILE A 158 9.30 -1.05 7.54
N VAL A 159 10.33 -1.58 8.20
CA VAL A 159 11.35 -2.44 7.56
C VAL A 159 11.10 -3.89 7.96
N ILE A 160 10.93 -4.75 6.96
CA ILE A 160 10.79 -6.20 7.11
C ILE A 160 12.11 -6.84 6.72
N GLY A 161 12.74 -7.58 7.62
CA GLY A 161 14.06 -8.14 7.37
C GLY A 161 14.63 -8.92 8.56
N PRO A 162 15.96 -8.86 8.79
CA PRO A 162 16.60 -9.61 9.86
C PRO A 162 16.41 -8.98 11.25
N GLU A 163 16.13 -7.69 11.33
CA GLU A 163 16.02 -6.94 12.58
C GLU A 163 14.57 -6.54 12.88
N ALA A 164 14.27 -6.33 14.16
CA ALA A 164 12.99 -5.74 14.56
C ALA A 164 12.90 -4.30 14.07
N SER A 165 11.69 -3.90 13.68
CA SER A 165 11.42 -2.53 13.24
C SER A 165 10.16 -2.03 13.93
N GLU A 166 10.17 -0.77 14.36
CA GLU A 166 9.03 -0.08 14.94
C GLU A 166 9.11 1.39 14.53
N SER A 167 7.94 2.01 14.37
CA SER A 167 7.84 3.39 13.90
C SER A 167 6.54 4.01 14.37
N GLU A 168 6.59 5.29 14.74
CA GLU A 168 5.39 6.07 15.03
C GLU A 168 4.68 6.43 13.72
N PRO A 169 3.36 6.21 13.61
CA PRO A 169 2.61 6.54 12.40
C PRO A 169 2.20 8.01 12.33
N GLU A 170 2.23 8.54 11.11
CA GLU A 170 1.53 9.78 10.77
C GLU A 170 0.03 9.53 10.72
N VAL A 171 -0.77 10.51 11.16
CA VAL A 171 -2.24 10.44 11.20
C VAL A 171 -2.86 11.42 10.21
N PHE A 172 -3.90 10.96 9.52
CA PHE A 172 -4.65 11.73 8.54
C PHE A 172 -6.14 11.59 8.80
N HIS A 173 -6.86 12.70 8.80
CA HIS A 173 -8.31 12.74 8.93
C HIS A 173 -8.93 13.18 7.61
N SER A 174 -9.95 12.48 7.15
CA SER A 174 -10.67 12.82 5.92
C SER A 174 -12.16 12.84 6.19
N PRO A 175 -12.92 13.85 5.72
CA PRO A 175 -12.43 15.07 5.06
C PRO A 175 -11.73 16.04 6.03
N ALA A 176 -11.97 15.88 7.33
CA ALA A 176 -11.35 16.62 8.43
C ALA A 176 -11.52 15.79 9.71
N LYS A 177 -11.06 16.31 10.86
CA LYS A 177 -11.38 15.72 12.16
C LYS A 177 -12.90 15.78 12.43
N HIS A 178 -13.50 14.65 12.81
CA HIS A 178 -14.87 14.66 13.32
C HIS A 178 -14.89 15.29 14.72
N PRO A 179 -15.82 16.21 15.05
CA PRO A 179 -15.82 16.93 16.33
C PRO A 179 -15.82 15.98 17.54
N ASP A 180 -16.66 14.95 17.51
CA ASP A 180 -16.85 14.04 18.66
C ASP A 180 -16.14 12.69 18.54
N ALA A 181 -15.43 12.45 17.42
CA ALA A 181 -14.94 11.12 17.08
C ALA A 181 -13.54 11.11 16.44
N SER A 182 -12.78 12.20 16.56
CA SER A 182 -11.45 12.31 15.94
C SER A 182 -10.38 11.38 16.53
N ASP A 183 -10.60 10.90 17.76
CA ASP A 183 -9.68 10.04 18.50
C ASP A 183 -10.19 8.61 18.68
N ILE A 184 -11.27 8.23 17.97
CA ILE A 184 -11.85 6.89 18.13
C ILE A 184 -10.86 5.79 17.78
N LEU A 185 -9.92 6.04 16.86
CA LEU A 185 -8.76 5.19 16.61
C LEU A 185 -7.52 5.90 17.12
N SER A 186 -6.90 5.35 18.16
CA SER A 186 -5.74 5.95 18.81
C SER A 186 -4.70 4.89 19.21
N GLY A 187 -3.53 5.37 19.66
CA GLY A 187 -2.46 4.49 20.13
C GLY A 187 -1.93 3.52 19.08
N VAL A 188 -2.05 3.87 17.79
CA VAL A 188 -1.61 3.00 16.69
C VAL A 188 -0.11 2.82 16.76
N ARG A 189 0.34 1.56 16.81
CA ARG A 189 1.74 1.16 16.73
C ARG A 189 1.90 0.06 15.70
N PHE A 190 2.96 0.20 14.90
CA PHE A 190 3.35 -0.75 13.87
C PHE A 190 4.71 -1.32 14.22
N ARG A 191 4.79 -2.65 14.25
CA ARG A 191 6.02 -3.36 14.56
C ARG A 191 6.22 -4.53 13.61
N TYR A 192 7.47 -4.78 13.26
CA TYR A 192 7.91 -6.04 12.69
C TYR A 192 8.79 -6.76 13.72
N VAL A 193 8.49 -8.03 13.94
CA VAL A 193 9.20 -8.91 14.87
C VAL A 193 9.82 -10.04 14.06
N PRO A 194 11.16 -10.09 13.90
CA PRO A 194 11.83 -11.22 13.26
C PRO A 194 11.67 -12.48 14.11
N LYS A 195 11.82 -13.63 13.48
CA LYS A 195 11.75 -14.95 14.12
C LYS A 195 13.13 -15.47 14.50
#